data_AF-A0A7Z9JHE1-F1
#
_entry.id   AF-A0A7Z9JHE1-F1
#
_cell.length_a   1.000
_cell.length_b   1.000
_cell.length_c   1.000
_cell.angle_alpha   90.00
_cell.angle_beta   90.00
_cell.angle_gamma   90.00
#
_symmetry.space_group_name_H-M   'P 1'
#
loop_
_entity.id
_entity.type
_entity.pdbx_description
1 polymer ?
#
loop_
_entity_poly.entity_id
_entity_poly.type
_entity_poly.pdbx_seq_one_letter_code
_entity_poly.pdbx_strand_id
1 'polypeptide(L)'
;MRESSNKEAIQARLRDEYQVVLSLGDNLNDFARKYYVADVDERMERMADDRELYGMQYVLFPNPTDGHWIRAIFGESEPAPTDNNRLKFKEAAMRSSWVSP
;
A
#
# COMPACT_ATOMS: atom_id res chain seq x y z
N MET A 1 -6.07 -24.00 -5.69
CA MET A 1 -5.59 -22.92 -4.81
C MET A 1 -4.64 -22.05 -5.61
N ARG A 2 -4.76 -20.71 -5.58
CA ARG A 2 -3.77 -19.84 -6.23
C ARG A 2 -2.46 -19.94 -5.42
N GLU A 3 -1.37 -20.34 -6.06
CA GLU A 3 -0.08 -20.59 -5.39
C GLU A 3 0.63 -19.32 -4.89
N SER A 4 0.13 -18.12 -5.21
CA SER A 4 0.54 -16.90 -4.53
C SER A 4 -0.50 -15.79 -4.70
N SER A 5 -0.52 -14.83 -3.78
CA SER A 5 -1.20 -13.54 -3.94
C SER A 5 -0.47 -12.62 -4.94
N ASN A 6 0.59 -13.11 -5.60
CA ASN A 6 1.37 -12.32 -6.54
C ASN A 6 0.63 -12.18 -7.88
N LYS A 7 0.11 -10.99 -8.13
CA LYS A 7 -0.61 -10.63 -9.36
C LYS A 7 0.32 -10.27 -10.53
N GLU A 8 1.64 -10.15 -10.31
CA GLU A 8 2.59 -9.63 -11.30
C GLU A 8 2.60 -10.41 -12.60
N ALA A 9 2.65 -11.75 -12.55
CA ALA A 9 2.74 -12.56 -13.76
C ALA A 9 1.52 -12.35 -14.67
N ILE A 10 0.34 -12.20 -14.06
CA ILE A 10 -0.91 -11.95 -14.79
C ILE A 10 -0.94 -10.51 -15.31
N GLN A 11 -0.55 -9.53 -14.49
CA GLN A 11 -0.48 -8.13 -14.90
C GLN A 11 0.55 -7.89 -16.02
N ALA A 12 1.69 -8.58 -15.99
CA ALA A 12 2.71 -8.53 -17.03
C ALA A 12 2.17 -9.07 -18.35
N ARG A 13 1.58 -10.28 -18.33
CA ARG A 13 0.94 -10.86 -19.52
C ARG A 13 -0.14 -9.95 -20.11
N LEU A 14 -0.99 -9.35 -19.27
CA LEU A 14 -2.03 -8.42 -19.74
C LEU A 14 -1.45 -7.15 -20.35
N ARG A 15 -0.30 -6.66 -19.88
CA ARG A 15 0.40 -5.50 -20.47
C ARG A 15 1.06 -5.81 -21.81
N ASP A 16 1.44 -7.06 -22.04
CA ASP A 16 1.97 -7.51 -23.34
C ASP A 16 0.86 -7.62 -24.39
N GLU A 17 -0.34 -8.05 -23.99
CA GLU A 17 -1.47 -8.28 -24.89
C GLU A 17 -2.38 -7.05 -25.06
N TYR A 18 -2.45 -6.17 -24.06
CA TYR A 18 -3.38 -5.04 -24.03
C TYR A 18 -2.71 -3.76 -23.52
N GLN A 19 -3.17 -2.63 -24.04
CA GLN A 19 -2.85 -1.34 -23.46
C GLN A 19 -3.70 -1.10 -22.21
N VAL A 20 -3.10 -1.30 -21.03
CA VAL A 20 -3.75 -0.98 -19.75
C VAL A 20 -3.81 0.54 -19.58
N VAL A 21 -5.02 1.11 -19.68
CA VAL A 21 -5.24 2.57 -19.55
C VAL A 21 -5.54 3.01 -18.11
N LEU A 22 -6.04 2.09 -17.27
CA LEU A 22 -6.41 2.34 -15.89
C LEU A 22 -6.07 1.12 -15.02
N SER A 23 -5.59 1.39 -13.80
CA SER A 23 -5.46 0.41 -12.73
C SER A 23 -6.25 0.90 -11.51
N LEU A 24 -7.04 0.00 -10.92
CA LEU A 24 -7.92 0.29 -9.80
C LEU A 24 -7.54 -0.61 -8.63
N GLY A 25 -7.35 -0.03 -7.45
CA GLY A 25 -6.91 -0.79 -6.28
C GLY A 25 -7.08 -0.02 -4.99
N ASP A 26 -7.06 -0.73 -3.87
CA ASP A 26 -7.12 -0.19 -2.51
C ASP A 26 -5.75 -0.21 -1.82
N ASN A 27 -4.74 -0.78 -2.49
CA ASN A 27 -3.37 -0.87 -2.00
C ASN A 27 -2.41 -0.39 -3.10
N LEU A 28 -1.40 0.40 -2.72
CA LEU A 28 -0.38 0.87 -3.68
C LEU A 28 0.27 -0.27 -4.47
N ASN A 29 0.42 -1.45 -3.85
CA ASN A 29 1.01 -2.62 -4.49
C ASN A 29 0.17 -3.16 -5.67
N ASP A 30 -1.10 -2.75 -5.82
CA ASP A 30 -1.90 -3.08 -6.99
C ASP A 30 -1.45 -2.30 -8.24
N PHE A 31 -0.79 -1.15 -8.07
CA PHE A 31 -0.31 -0.29 -9.15
C PHE A 31 1.11 -0.64 -9.60
N ALA A 32 2.03 -0.82 -8.64
CA ALA A 32 3.42 -1.14 -8.93
C ALA A 32 4.11 -1.87 -7.76
N ARG A 33 5.14 -2.68 -8.07
CA ARG A 33 5.87 -3.44 -7.04
C ARG A 33 6.80 -2.58 -6.19
N LYS A 34 7.21 -1.40 -6.67
CA LYS A 34 8.11 -0.47 -5.94
C LYS A 34 7.58 -0.04 -4.57
N TYR A 35 6.28 -0.22 -4.33
CA TYR A 35 5.60 0.06 -3.07
C TYR A 35 5.71 -1.07 -2.04
N TYR A 36 6.21 -2.25 -2.42
CA TYR A 36 6.37 -3.41 -1.56
C TYR A 36 7.60 -3.24 -0.64
N VAL A 37 7.47 -2.34 0.32
CA VAL A 37 8.50 -1.99 1.31
C VAL A 37 7.97 -2.18 2.73
N ALA A 38 8.88 -2.24 3.71
CA ALA A 38 8.56 -2.46 5.12
C ALA A 38 8.74 -1.19 5.98
N ASP A 39 8.81 -0.03 5.35
CA ASP A 39 8.92 1.27 6.01
C ASP A 39 7.83 2.24 5.50
N VAL A 40 7.24 3.02 6.41
CA VAL A 40 6.13 3.93 6.09
C VAL A 40 6.61 5.14 5.28
N ASP A 41 7.77 5.70 5.62
CA ASP A 41 8.28 6.91 5.00
C ASP A 41 8.77 6.61 3.58
N GLU A 42 9.48 5.49 3.38
CA GLU A 42 9.86 5.00 2.05
C GLU A 42 8.62 4.73 1.19
N ARG A 43 7.56 4.13 1.76
CA ARG A 43 6.32 3.86 1.02
C ARG A 43 5.65 5.16 0.55
N MET A 44 5.68 6.21 1.38
CA MET A 44 5.14 7.52 1.05
C MET A 44 5.98 8.24 0.00
N GLU A 45 7.31 8.19 0.10
CA GLU A 45 8.24 8.77 -0.87
C GLU A 45 8.01 8.20 -2.27
N ARG A 46 7.98 6.86 -2.40
CA ARG A 46 7.74 6.20 -3.68
C ARG A 46 6.39 6.53 -4.28
N MET A 47 5.39 6.80 -3.43
CA MET A 47 4.04 7.21 -3.84
C MET A 47 4.05 8.64 -4.37
N ALA A 48 4.78 9.52 -3.69
CA ALA A 48 4.95 10.90 -4.13
C ALA A 48 5.66 11.01 -5.49
N ASP A 49 6.59 10.10 -5.81
CA ASP A 49 7.22 10.02 -7.13
C ASP A 49 6.20 9.83 -8.27
N ASP A 50 5.09 9.12 -7.99
CA ASP A 50 4.02 8.83 -8.95
C ASP A 50 2.80 9.75 -8.80
N ARG A 51 2.92 10.88 -8.08
CA ARG A 51 1.78 11.76 -7.77
C ARG A 51 0.90 12.12 -8.97
N GLU A 52 1.50 12.28 -10.16
CA GLU A 52 0.81 12.65 -11.39
C GLU A 52 -0.03 11.50 -11.99
N LEU A 53 0.21 10.27 -11.57
CA LEU A 53 -0.54 9.09 -12.04
C LEU A 53 -1.85 8.90 -11.28
N TYR A 54 -1.95 9.39 -10.04
CA TYR A 54 -3.13 9.23 -9.19
C TYR A 54 -4.30 10.09 -9.69
N GLY A 55 -5.47 9.47 -9.82
CA GLY A 55 -6.67 10.09 -10.42
C GLY A 55 -6.68 10.09 -11.95
N MET A 56 -5.59 9.67 -12.59
CA MET A 56 -5.49 9.54 -14.06
C MET A 56 -5.35 8.08 -14.50
N GLN A 57 -4.25 7.44 -14.13
CA GLN A 57 -3.97 6.04 -14.44
C GLN A 57 -4.20 5.14 -13.23
N TYR A 58 -3.94 5.66 -12.03
CA TYR A 58 -4.13 4.95 -10.75
C TYR A 58 -5.36 5.50 -10.04
N VAL A 59 -6.40 4.68 -9.93
CA VAL A 59 -7.61 4.99 -9.15
C VAL A 59 -7.51 4.26 -7.82
N LEU A 60 -7.23 5.01 -6.76
CA LEU A 60 -7.06 4.51 -5.40
C LEU A 60 -8.39 4.53 -4.63
N PHE A 61 -8.76 3.39 -4.05
CA PHE A 61 -9.87 3.27 -3.12
C PHE A 61 -9.37 3.32 -1.67
N PRO A 62 -10.10 4.00 -0.77
CA PRO A 62 -9.74 4.00 0.64
C PRO A 62 -10.04 2.64 1.28
N ASN A 63 -9.03 2.03 1.91
CA ASN A 63 -9.20 0.87 2.77
C ASN A 63 -8.44 1.09 4.11
N PRO A 64 -9.15 1.48 5.18
CA PRO A 64 -8.55 1.69 6.50
C PRO A 64 -8.49 0.40 7.35
N THR A 65 -8.92 -0.75 6.82
CA THR A 65 -9.08 -1.99 7.60
C THR A 65 -7.89 -2.94 7.49
N ASP A 66 -7.31 -3.06 6.29
CA ASP A 66 -6.21 -3.98 6.01
C ASP A 66 -5.40 -3.48 4.81
N GLY A 67 -4.21 -4.02 4.61
CA GLY A 67 -3.35 -3.76 3.46
C GLY A 67 -1.87 -3.86 3.80
N HIS A 68 -1.03 -3.80 2.76
CA HIS A 68 0.42 -3.89 2.95
C HIS A 68 1.03 -2.69 3.69
N TRP A 69 0.24 -1.62 3.88
CA TRP A 69 0.62 -0.52 4.76
C TRP A 69 0.71 -0.98 6.23
N ILE A 70 0.01 -2.05 6.64
CA ILE A 70 0.18 -2.71 7.95
C ILE A 70 1.62 -3.23 8.09
N ARG A 71 2.14 -3.92 7.07
CA ARG A 71 3.52 -4.41 7.07
C ARG A 71 4.55 -3.28 7.22
N ALA A 72 4.30 -2.12 6.63
CA ALA A 72 5.18 -0.97 6.79
C ALA A 72 5.23 -0.46 8.25
N ILE A 73 4.16 -0.65 9.02
CA ILE A 73 4.12 -0.29 10.44
C ILE A 73 4.76 -1.40 11.29
N PHE A 74 4.37 -2.66 11.08
CA PHE A 74 4.69 -3.75 12.01
C PHE A 74 5.88 -4.63 11.60
N GLY A 75 6.30 -4.59 10.34
CA GLY A 75 7.27 -5.53 9.75
C GLY A 75 6.63 -6.82 9.20
N GLU A 76 5.37 -7.09 9.57
CA GLU A 76 4.56 -8.22 9.13
C GLU A 76 3.14 -7.77 8.76
N SER A 77 2.45 -8.54 7.92
CA SER A 77 1.09 -8.18 7.45
C SER A 77 -0.01 -8.53 8.44
N GLU A 78 0.23 -9.47 9.36
CA GLU A 78 -0.77 -9.96 10.33
C GLU A 78 -0.21 -9.89 11.76
N PRO A 79 0.02 -8.68 12.29
CA PRO A 79 0.58 -8.51 13.63
C PRO A 79 -0.36 -9.05 14.71
N ALA A 80 0.20 -9.74 15.70
CA ALA A 80 -0.57 -10.27 16.81
C ALA A 80 -1.32 -9.15 17.59
N PRO A 81 -2.52 -9.41 18.13
CA PRO A 81 -3.34 -8.41 18.83
C PRO A 81 -2.85 -8.16 20.27
N THR A 82 -1.62 -7.67 20.41
CA THR A 82 -0.99 -7.32 21.70
C THR A 82 -1.18 -5.85 22.04
N ASP A 83 -1.12 -5.50 23.33
CA ASP A 83 -1.16 -4.10 23.77
C ASP A 83 -0.01 -3.28 23.17
N ASN A 84 1.17 -3.88 23.01
CA ASN A 84 2.32 -3.25 22.36
C ASN A 84 2.02 -2.91 20.88
N ASN A 85 1.43 -3.84 20.13
CA ASN A 85 1.04 -3.58 18.74
C ASN A 85 -0.10 -2.56 18.65
N ARG A 86 -1.02 -2.54 19.62
CA ARG A 86 -2.06 -1.49 19.71
C ARG A 86 -1.44 -0.11 19.92
N LEU A 87 -0.45 0.03 20.80
CA LEU A 87 0.26 1.29 21.04
C LEU A 87 1.02 1.74 19.79
N LYS A 88 1.77 0.83 19.18
CA LYS A 88 2.49 1.09 17.92
C LYS A 88 1.54 1.53 16.81
N PHE A 89 0.37 0.91 16.70
CA PHE A 89 -0.64 1.32 15.72
C PHE A 89 -1.13 2.75 15.97
N LYS A 90 -1.42 3.07 17.23
CA LYS A 90 -1.88 4.39 17.66
C LYS A 90 -0.83 5.46 17.37
N GLU A 91 0.44 5.19 17.68
CA GLU A 91 1.56 6.09 17.39
C GLU A 91 1.70 6.37 15.89
N ALA A 92 1.64 5.32 15.07
CA ALA A 92 1.69 5.46 13.61
C ALA A 92 0.53 6.31 13.08
N ALA A 93 -0.69 6.12 13.58
CA ALA A 93 -1.86 6.91 13.21
C ALA A 93 -1.80 8.37 13.71
N MET A 94 -1.07 8.64 14.80
CA MET A 94 -0.93 9.95 15.41
C MET A 94 0.28 10.76 14.91
N ARG A 95 1.13 10.22 14.03
CA ARG A 95 2.33 10.89 13.48
C ARG A 95 2.07 12.28 12.90
N SER A 96 0.87 12.52 12.38
CA SER A 96 0.44 13.80 11.78
C SER A 96 -0.63 14.51 12.59
N SER A 97 -0.85 14.10 13.85
CA SER A 97 -1.87 14.72 14.69
C SER A 97 -1.53 16.18 14.92
N TRP A 98 -2.54 17.04 14.75
CA TRP A 98 -2.42 18.47 15.06
C TRP A 98 -2.02 18.60 16.54
N VAL A 99 -0.84 19.15 16.78
CA VAL A 99 -0.46 19.61 18.11
C VAL A 99 -1.17 20.95 18.28
N SER A 100 -2.25 20.98 19.07
CA SER A 100 -2.90 22.24 19.43
C SER A 100 -1.86 23.16 20.09
N PRO A 101 -1.83 24.46 19.75
CA PRO A 101 -0.93 25.43 20.36
C PRO A 101 -1.18 25.61 21.87
#